data_AF-S5ZD01-F1
#
_entry.id   AF-S5ZD01-F1
#
_cell.length_a   1.000
_cell.length_b   1.000
_cell.length_c   1.000
_cell.angle_alpha   90.00
_cell.angle_beta   90.00
_cell.angle_gamma   90.00
#
_symmetry.space_group_name_H-M   'P 1'
#
loop_
_entity.id
_entity.type
_entity.pdbx_description
1 polymer ?
#
loop_
_entity_poly.entity_id
_entity_poly.type
_entity_poly.pdbx_seq_one_letter_code
_entity_poly.pdbx_strand_id
1 'polypeptide(L)'
;MKRWFTSLLAALFAVPLLSLSPYPAAHGVLLQGSGLDIQAIPSHDVLGRIIIVPETDFSLEEANETIRTIARIDRSILEQAANHHIYIQLLTGKITDEPTVRHLRGKTPRGYVPGSKTWDEVPGIGGSHLVLVRLGHSEKGKGHGSVNLELHEFAHSLDYIVFDEIHETDEFQTIWREEAPRLFPGEYYFLTYPEEYFAESFAYYYASDKTRETLQTAAPDTYGFIRQLAERAS
;
A
#
# COMPACT_ATOMS: atom_id res chain seq x y z
N MET A 1 62.37 -16.21 -21.73
CA MET A 1 61.90 -14.84 -21.38
C MET A 1 60.42 -14.92 -21.13
N LYS A 2 60.01 -14.42 -19.95
CA LYS A 2 58.74 -14.68 -19.27
C LYS A 2 57.90 -13.41 -19.36
N ARG A 3 56.58 -13.58 -19.27
CA ARG A 3 55.51 -12.58 -19.05
C ARG A 3 54.83 -12.11 -20.35
N TRP A 4 53.63 -11.56 -20.18
CA TRP A 4 52.75 -10.94 -21.18
C TRP A 4 51.67 -11.82 -21.80
N PHE A 5 50.91 -12.60 -21.00
CA PHE A 5 49.52 -12.99 -21.35
C PHE A 5 48.73 -13.40 -20.10
N THR A 6 48.60 -12.50 -19.12
CA THR A 6 47.68 -12.72 -17.99
C THR A 6 47.15 -11.37 -17.48
N SER A 7 46.41 -10.63 -18.30
CA SER A 7 45.66 -9.44 -17.84
C SER A 7 44.59 -9.08 -18.87
N LEU A 8 43.58 -9.93 -19.02
CA LEU A 8 42.33 -9.56 -19.70
C LEU A 8 41.10 -10.37 -19.25
N LEU A 9 41.28 -11.42 -18.42
CA LEU A 9 40.16 -12.16 -17.83
C LEU A 9 39.71 -11.66 -16.44
N ALA A 10 40.48 -10.78 -15.78
CA ALA A 10 40.14 -10.32 -14.43
C ALA A 10 39.22 -9.08 -14.40
N ALA A 11 38.97 -8.43 -15.54
CA ALA A 11 38.09 -7.27 -15.63
C ALA A 11 36.61 -7.62 -15.90
N LEU A 12 36.30 -8.90 -16.13
CA LEU A 12 34.93 -9.38 -16.38
C LEU A 12 34.19 -9.85 -15.12
N PHE A 13 34.86 -9.88 -13.96
CA PHE A 13 34.28 -10.23 -12.66
C PHE A 13 34.11 -9.02 -11.71
N ALA A 14 34.35 -7.81 -12.20
CA ALA A 14 34.04 -6.56 -11.51
C ALA A 14 32.81 -5.89 -12.12
N VAL A 15 31.82 -6.67 -12.56
CA VAL A 15 30.44 -6.19 -12.47
C VAL A 15 30.24 -6.09 -10.97
N PRO A 16 30.04 -4.89 -10.38
CA PRO A 16 29.52 -4.85 -9.03
C PRO A 16 28.29 -5.75 -9.09
N LEU A 17 28.10 -6.62 -8.10
CA LEU A 17 26.77 -7.10 -7.79
C LEU A 17 25.94 -5.85 -7.45
N LEU A 18 25.60 -5.05 -8.48
CA LEU A 18 24.42 -4.22 -8.53
C LEU A 18 23.36 -5.26 -8.29
N SER A 19 22.96 -5.30 -7.03
CA SER A 19 21.91 -6.13 -6.51
C SER A 19 20.89 -6.32 -7.61
N LEU A 20 20.74 -7.56 -8.06
CA LEU A 20 19.45 -8.01 -8.55
C LEU A 20 18.54 -7.87 -7.32
N SER A 21 18.09 -6.63 -7.05
CA SER A 21 17.13 -6.38 -6.01
C SER A 21 15.92 -7.20 -6.42
N PRO A 22 15.49 -8.18 -5.62
CA PRO A 22 14.36 -9.03 -5.98
C PRO A 22 13.02 -8.27 -5.96
N TYR A 23 13.07 -6.96 -5.74
CA TYR A 23 11.92 -6.09 -5.53
C TYR A 23 11.87 -5.03 -6.64
N PRO A 24 10.69 -4.41 -6.87
CA PRO A 24 10.51 -3.38 -7.90
C PRO A 24 11.58 -2.30 -7.83
N ALA A 25 11.74 -1.50 -8.89
CA ALA A 25 12.63 -0.32 -8.90
C ALA A 25 12.13 0.77 -7.93
N ALA A 26 12.17 0.43 -6.64
CA ALA A 26 11.80 1.20 -5.47
C ALA A 26 13.05 1.86 -4.92
N HIS A 27 12.90 3.07 -4.42
CA HIS A 27 13.97 3.80 -3.73
C HIS A 27 13.78 3.65 -2.22
N GLY A 28 14.86 3.33 -1.51
CA GLY A 28 14.83 3.17 -0.05
C GLY A 28 15.46 1.86 0.42
N VAL A 29 15.31 1.61 1.72
CA VAL A 29 15.80 0.40 2.39
C VAL A 29 14.64 -0.32 3.05
N LEU A 30 14.61 -1.65 2.97
CA LEU A 30 13.64 -2.44 3.72
C LEU A 30 13.74 -2.15 5.22
N LEU A 31 12.59 -2.08 5.88
CA LEU A 31 12.48 -1.72 7.28
C LEU A 31 13.32 -2.64 8.20
N GLN A 32 13.43 -3.94 7.89
CA GLN A 32 14.31 -4.86 8.64
C GLN A 32 15.81 -4.49 8.57
N GLY A 33 16.23 -3.77 7.52
CA GLY A 33 17.60 -3.35 7.28
C GLY A 33 17.86 -1.87 7.56
N SER A 34 16.85 -1.10 7.95
CA SER A 34 16.97 0.36 8.14
C SER A 34 17.59 0.77 9.48
N GLY A 35 17.64 -0.15 10.46
CA GLY A 35 18.11 0.13 11.81
C GLY A 35 17.07 0.80 12.72
N LEU A 36 15.83 0.99 12.26
CA LEU A 36 14.72 1.44 13.11
C LEU A 36 14.32 0.36 14.11
N ASP A 37 14.17 0.73 15.39
CA ASP A 37 13.67 -0.18 16.42
C ASP A 37 12.15 -0.32 16.33
N ILE A 38 11.72 -1.46 15.82
CA ILE A 38 10.31 -1.82 15.64
C ILE A 38 9.89 -3.03 16.50
N GLN A 39 10.72 -3.48 17.43
CA GLN A 39 10.48 -4.72 18.19
C GLN A 39 9.17 -4.70 18.99
N ALA A 40 8.72 -3.51 19.39
CA ALA A 40 7.46 -3.30 20.10
C ALA A 40 6.22 -3.23 19.18
N ILE A 41 6.38 -3.34 17.85
CA ILE A 41 5.28 -3.30 16.89
C ILE A 41 4.80 -4.74 16.62
N PRO A 42 3.48 -5.01 16.66
CA PRO A 42 2.95 -6.30 16.24
C PRO A 42 3.37 -6.65 14.81
N SER A 43 3.65 -7.92 14.55
CA SER A 43 4.06 -8.40 13.21
C SER A 43 5.29 -7.70 12.62
N HIS A 44 6.17 -7.14 13.46
CA HIS A 44 7.36 -6.39 13.03
C HIS A 44 8.27 -7.19 12.07
N ASP A 45 8.33 -8.51 12.22
CA ASP A 45 9.10 -9.42 11.38
C ASP A 45 8.53 -9.53 9.94
N VAL A 46 7.21 -9.40 9.78
CA VAL A 46 6.53 -9.36 8.48
C VAL A 46 6.63 -7.95 7.90
N LEU A 47 6.31 -6.93 8.70
CA LEU A 47 6.40 -5.52 8.33
C LEU A 47 7.82 -5.14 7.87
N GLY A 48 8.84 -5.68 8.55
CA GLY A 48 10.25 -5.51 8.19
C GLY A 48 10.60 -5.97 6.77
N ARG A 49 9.84 -6.92 6.21
CA ARG A 49 10.04 -7.48 4.86
C ARG A 49 9.23 -6.79 3.77
N ILE A 50 8.18 -6.03 4.13
CA ILE A 50 7.28 -5.39 3.15
C ILE A 50 7.38 -3.87 3.14
N ILE A 51 7.77 -3.22 4.23
CA ILE A 51 7.89 -1.75 4.28
C ILE A 51 9.29 -1.32 3.83
N ILE A 52 9.34 -0.34 2.94
CA ILE A 52 10.55 0.33 2.47
C ILE A 52 10.51 1.76 3.03
N VAL A 53 11.55 2.15 3.75
CA VAL A 53 11.71 3.51 4.29
C VAL A 53 12.70 4.33 3.44
N PRO A 54 12.60 5.67 3.41
CA PRO A 54 13.53 6.51 2.67
C PRO A 54 14.98 6.35 3.17
N GLU A 55 15.95 6.48 2.26
CA GLU A 55 17.38 6.62 2.60
C GLU A 55 17.75 8.06 3.01
N THR A 56 16.93 9.03 2.65
CA THR A 56 17.09 10.45 3.01
C THR A 56 16.51 10.74 4.39
N ASP A 57 16.72 11.93 4.92
CA ASP A 57 16.03 12.36 6.14
C ASP A 57 14.49 12.31 5.96
N PHE A 58 13.80 11.78 6.97
CA PHE A 58 12.34 11.70 7.05
C PHE A 58 11.87 11.82 8.51
N SER A 59 10.58 12.08 8.71
CA SER A 59 9.99 12.12 10.04
C SER A 59 9.83 10.71 10.62
N LEU A 60 10.63 10.40 11.65
CA LEU A 60 10.52 9.13 12.38
C LEU A 60 9.16 8.97 13.07
N GLU A 61 8.55 10.07 13.49
CA GLU A 61 7.22 10.07 14.12
C GLU A 61 6.15 9.62 13.12
N GLU A 62 6.07 10.27 11.96
CA GLU A 62 5.10 9.93 10.91
C GLU A 62 5.31 8.51 10.37
N ALA A 63 6.57 8.09 10.21
CA ALA A 63 6.88 6.72 9.80
C ALA A 63 6.42 5.70 10.85
N ASN A 64 6.71 5.93 12.13
CA ASN A 64 6.26 5.03 13.19
C ASN A 64 4.74 4.96 13.31
N GLU A 65 4.04 6.09 13.15
CA GLU A 65 2.59 6.13 13.11
C GLU A 65 2.05 5.28 11.94
N THR A 66 2.54 5.52 10.73
CA THR A 66 2.16 4.76 9.53
C THR A 66 2.38 3.25 9.71
N ILE A 67 3.56 2.85 10.20
CA ILE A 67 3.91 1.44 10.43
C ILE A 67 2.98 0.82 11.47
N ARG A 68 2.66 1.54 12.56
CA ARG A 68 1.73 1.06 13.59
C ARG A 68 0.31 0.94 13.08
N THR A 69 -0.12 1.82 12.17
CA THR A 69 -1.43 1.70 11.52
C THR A 69 -1.50 0.43 10.68
N ILE A 70 -0.50 0.17 9.83
CA ILE A 70 -0.44 -1.05 9.02
C ILE A 70 -0.37 -2.31 9.91
N ALA A 71 0.33 -2.23 11.04
CA ALA A 71 0.43 -3.33 12.02
C ALA A 71 -0.91 -3.75 12.65
N ARG A 72 -1.99 -2.97 12.45
CA ARG A 72 -3.34 -3.32 12.90
C ARG A 72 -4.00 -4.37 12.00
N ILE A 73 -3.50 -4.56 10.78
CA ILE A 73 -3.99 -5.58 9.84
C ILE A 73 -3.68 -6.97 10.39
N ASP A 74 -4.58 -7.92 10.16
CA ASP A 74 -4.38 -9.30 10.57
C ASP A 74 -3.08 -9.85 9.98
N ARG A 75 -2.31 -10.53 10.85
CA ARG A 75 -0.97 -11.01 10.49
C ARG A 75 -0.99 -11.93 9.26
N SER A 76 -1.99 -12.79 9.12
CA SER A 76 -2.11 -13.69 7.96
C SER A 76 -2.17 -12.91 6.64
N ILE A 77 -2.92 -11.80 6.60
CA ILE A 77 -3.00 -10.93 5.42
C ILE A 77 -1.66 -10.27 5.14
N LEU A 78 -0.95 -9.78 6.18
CA LEU A 78 0.39 -9.22 6.03
C LEU A 78 1.39 -10.27 5.51
N GLU A 79 1.28 -11.52 5.95
CA GLU A 79 2.10 -12.63 5.48
C GLU A 79 1.81 -12.96 4.02
N GLN A 80 0.54 -12.97 3.60
CA GLN A 80 0.18 -13.14 2.19
C GLN A 80 0.74 -12.02 1.32
N ALA A 81 0.63 -10.76 1.75
CA ALA A 81 1.24 -9.63 1.04
C ALA A 81 2.75 -9.82 0.88
N ALA A 82 3.44 -10.27 1.93
CA ALA A 82 4.88 -10.55 1.87
C ALA A 82 5.23 -11.72 0.93
N ASN A 83 4.42 -12.78 0.95
CA ASN A 83 4.59 -13.96 0.08
C ASN A 83 4.34 -13.63 -1.40
N HIS A 84 3.42 -12.70 -1.66
CA HIS A 84 3.13 -12.17 -2.99
C HIS A 84 4.04 -11.01 -3.39
N HIS A 85 5.08 -10.70 -2.60
CA HIS A 85 6.03 -9.64 -2.89
C HIS A 85 5.38 -8.26 -3.10
N ILE A 86 4.40 -7.92 -2.26
CA ILE A 86 3.85 -6.57 -2.18
C ILE A 86 4.68 -5.75 -1.20
N TYR A 87 5.12 -4.57 -1.63
CA TYR A 87 5.90 -3.62 -0.83
C TYR A 87 5.14 -2.33 -0.61
N ILE A 88 5.37 -1.70 0.54
CA ILE A 88 4.87 -0.36 0.88
C ILE A 88 6.07 0.56 1.00
N GLN A 89 6.27 1.45 0.03
CA GLN A 89 7.33 2.45 0.04
C GLN A 89 6.82 3.76 0.63
N LEU A 90 7.43 4.16 1.74
CA LEU A 90 7.16 5.42 2.41
C LEU A 90 7.96 6.54 1.71
N LEU A 91 7.29 7.65 1.42
CA LEU A 91 7.85 8.76 0.65
C LEU A 91 7.77 10.07 1.43
N THR A 92 8.74 10.96 1.19
CA THR A 92 8.70 12.35 1.67
C THR A 92 8.20 13.32 0.59
N GLY A 93 8.42 12.98 -0.68
CA GLY A 93 8.07 13.76 -1.86
C GLY A 93 6.76 13.36 -2.54
N LYS A 94 6.57 13.84 -3.77
CA LYS A 94 5.42 13.47 -4.60
C LYS A 94 5.58 12.05 -5.09
N ILE A 95 4.47 11.30 -5.18
CA ILE A 95 4.52 9.96 -5.76
C ILE A 95 5.07 10.00 -7.20
N THR A 96 4.76 11.04 -7.97
CA THR A 96 5.17 11.19 -9.37
C THR A 96 6.65 11.48 -9.58
N ASP A 97 7.44 11.61 -8.51
CA ASP A 97 8.91 11.63 -8.59
C ASP A 97 9.49 10.21 -8.72
N GLU A 98 8.75 9.20 -8.23
CA GLU A 98 9.12 7.79 -8.35
C GLU A 98 9.08 7.30 -9.81
N PRO A 99 10.11 6.58 -10.29
CA PRO A 99 10.21 6.12 -11.67
C PRO A 99 9.00 5.29 -12.13
N THR A 100 8.45 4.48 -11.23
CA THR A 100 7.32 3.56 -11.50
C THR A 100 6.05 4.32 -11.91
N VAL A 101 5.81 5.50 -11.35
CA VAL A 101 4.59 6.29 -11.58
C VAL A 101 4.84 7.67 -12.19
N ARG A 102 6.09 7.99 -12.58
CA ARG A 102 6.47 9.25 -13.25
C ARG A 102 5.65 9.54 -14.51
N HIS A 103 5.21 8.51 -15.20
CA HIS A 103 4.37 8.62 -16.39
C HIS A 103 2.96 9.19 -16.10
N LEU A 104 2.58 9.35 -14.82
CA LEU A 104 1.33 9.95 -14.37
C LEU A 104 1.41 11.47 -14.14
N ARG A 105 2.59 12.09 -14.23
CA ARG A 105 2.77 13.55 -14.08
C ARG A 105 1.77 14.33 -14.95
N GLY A 106 1.10 15.31 -14.35
CA GLY A 106 0.10 16.16 -14.99
C GLY A 106 -1.21 15.47 -15.38
N LYS A 107 -1.37 14.16 -15.14
CA LYS A 107 -2.61 13.43 -15.46
C LYS A 107 -3.59 13.50 -14.29
N THR A 108 -4.88 13.57 -14.60
CA THR A 108 -5.95 13.49 -13.60
C THR A 108 -6.22 12.02 -13.23
N PRO A 109 -6.36 11.69 -11.93
CA PRO A 109 -6.76 10.35 -11.49
C PRO A 109 -8.14 9.94 -12.02
N ARG A 110 -8.37 8.64 -12.12
CA ARG A 110 -9.69 8.09 -12.50
C ARG A 110 -10.75 8.55 -11.48
N GLY A 111 -11.95 8.88 -11.97
CA GLY A 111 -13.08 9.30 -11.15
C GLY A 111 -12.99 10.71 -10.53
N TYR A 112 -11.83 11.38 -10.63
CA TYR A 112 -11.71 12.79 -10.28
C TYR A 112 -12.30 13.67 -11.38
N VAL A 113 -12.86 14.82 -10.99
CA VAL A 113 -13.33 15.81 -11.96
C VAL A 113 -12.14 16.27 -12.82
N PRO A 114 -12.22 16.22 -14.16
CA PRO A 114 -11.13 16.64 -15.03
C PRO A 114 -10.62 18.05 -14.67
N GLY A 115 -9.30 18.17 -14.47
CA GLY A 115 -8.65 19.44 -14.12
C GLY A 115 -8.80 19.90 -12.66
N SER A 116 -9.47 19.12 -11.80
CA SER A 116 -9.58 19.44 -10.35
C SER A 116 -8.31 19.15 -9.56
N LYS A 117 -7.63 18.06 -9.91
CA LYS A 117 -6.39 17.60 -9.29
C LYS A 117 -5.62 16.73 -10.27
N THR A 118 -4.30 16.67 -10.11
CA THR A 118 -3.42 15.76 -10.83
C THR A 118 -2.75 14.75 -9.89
N TRP A 119 -2.20 13.67 -10.45
CA TRP A 119 -1.39 12.71 -9.69
C TRP A 119 -0.18 13.36 -8.98
N ASP A 120 0.25 14.55 -9.39
CA ASP A 120 1.31 15.31 -8.70
C ASP A 120 0.91 15.80 -7.30
N GLU A 121 -0.38 15.73 -6.97
CA GLU A 121 -0.97 16.20 -5.71
C GLU A 121 -1.58 15.05 -4.88
N VAL A 122 -1.70 13.85 -5.45
CA VAL A 122 -2.22 12.67 -4.75
C VAL A 122 -1.10 12.07 -3.89
N PRO A 123 -1.34 11.80 -2.60
CA PRO A 123 -0.28 11.37 -1.68
C PRO A 123 0.00 9.87 -1.69
N GLY A 124 -0.81 9.06 -2.38
CA GLY A 124 -0.60 7.62 -2.44
C GLY A 124 -1.13 6.98 -3.71
N ILE A 125 -0.72 5.73 -3.94
CA ILE A 125 -1.23 4.87 -5.00
C ILE A 125 -1.00 3.40 -4.65
N GLY A 126 -2.06 2.61 -4.79
CA GLY A 126 -2.09 1.16 -4.64
C GLY A 126 -2.45 0.40 -5.92
N GLY A 127 -2.80 -0.88 -5.77
CA GLY A 127 -3.25 -1.77 -6.83
C GLY A 127 -2.12 -2.48 -7.59
N SER A 128 -0.87 -2.36 -7.12
CA SER A 128 0.29 -3.01 -7.72
C SER A 128 1.19 -3.62 -6.65
N HIS A 129 2.25 -4.35 -7.05
CA HIS A 129 3.24 -4.89 -6.11
C HIS A 129 4.02 -3.81 -5.35
N LEU A 130 3.95 -2.54 -5.75
CA LEU A 130 4.56 -1.42 -5.03
C LEU A 130 3.48 -0.39 -4.70
N VAL A 131 3.17 -0.28 -3.40
CA VAL A 131 2.30 0.74 -2.82
C VAL A 131 3.15 1.94 -2.44
N LEU A 132 2.74 3.13 -2.88
CA LEU A 132 3.42 4.37 -2.53
C LEU A 132 2.57 5.12 -1.52
N VAL A 133 3.17 5.51 -0.40
CA VAL A 133 2.50 6.26 0.67
C VAL A 133 3.37 7.44 1.07
N ARG A 134 2.85 8.65 0.96
CA ARG A 134 3.54 9.84 1.45
C ARG A 134 3.35 10.02 2.96
N LEU A 135 4.45 10.15 3.69
CA LEU A 135 4.46 10.44 5.12
C LEU A 135 3.81 11.80 5.41
N GLY A 136 3.08 11.89 6.54
CA GLY A 136 2.35 13.10 6.96
C GLY A 136 0.99 13.30 6.26
N HIS A 137 0.56 12.33 5.44
CA HIS A 137 -0.68 12.38 4.68
C HIS A 137 -1.67 11.26 5.02
N SER A 138 -1.50 10.56 6.14
CA SER A 138 -2.35 9.43 6.53
C SER A 138 -3.82 9.81 6.75
N GLU A 139 -4.09 10.97 7.33
CA GLU A 139 -5.45 11.38 7.72
C GLU A 139 -6.30 11.89 6.55
N LYS A 140 -7.61 11.60 6.62
CA LYS A 140 -8.61 12.18 5.71
C LYS A 140 -8.46 13.69 5.58
N GLY A 141 -8.48 14.19 4.35
CA GLY A 141 -8.37 15.61 4.04
C GLY A 141 -6.94 16.09 3.80
N LYS A 142 -5.92 15.24 4.01
CA LYS A 142 -4.52 15.54 3.67
C LYS A 142 -4.22 15.26 2.19
N GLY A 143 -5.08 15.76 1.29
CA GLY A 143 -4.90 15.58 -0.16
C GLY A 143 -5.61 14.36 -0.76
N HIS A 144 -6.28 13.54 0.05
CA HIS A 144 -7.15 12.43 -0.37
C HIS A 144 -8.43 12.37 0.50
N GLY A 145 -9.41 11.57 0.07
CA GLY A 145 -10.74 11.45 0.70
C GLY A 145 -10.91 10.28 1.67
N SER A 146 -9.95 9.36 1.69
CA SER A 146 -9.95 8.11 2.46
C SER A 146 -9.80 8.37 3.97
N VAL A 147 -10.37 7.50 4.80
CA VAL A 147 -10.26 7.57 6.27
C VAL A 147 -8.82 7.41 6.75
N ASN A 148 -8.04 6.60 6.05
CA ASN A 148 -6.61 6.43 6.26
C ASN A 148 -5.93 6.07 4.93
N LEU A 149 -4.86 6.80 4.56
CA LEU A 149 -4.18 6.65 3.27
C LEU A 149 -3.55 5.26 3.11
N GLU A 150 -2.64 4.89 4.00
CA GLU A 150 -1.84 3.68 3.87
C GLU A 150 -2.71 2.41 3.86
N LEU A 151 -3.77 2.37 4.65
CA LEU A 151 -4.70 1.24 4.65
C LEU A 151 -5.49 1.16 3.34
N HIS A 152 -5.96 2.30 2.82
CA HIS A 152 -6.72 2.36 1.57
C HIS A 152 -5.86 1.91 0.38
N GLU A 153 -4.67 2.49 0.21
CA GLU A 153 -3.79 2.15 -0.92
C GLU A 153 -3.27 0.71 -0.82
N PHE A 154 -2.99 0.23 0.39
CA PHE A 154 -2.59 -1.16 0.57
C PHE A 154 -3.73 -2.14 0.27
N ALA A 155 -4.97 -1.79 0.64
CA ALA A 155 -6.14 -2.60 0.35
C ALA A 155 -6.36 -2.83 -1.14
N HIS A 156 -6.15 -1.82 -1.99
CA HIS A 156 -6.16 -2.01 -3.45
C HIS A 156 -5.18 -3.11 -3.87
N SER A 157 -3.96 -3.10 -3.36
CA SER A 157 -2.97 -4.11 -3.76
C SER A 157 -3.34 -5.52 -3.25
N LEU A 158 -3.92 -5.61 -2.06
CA LEU A 158 -4.43 -6.88 -1.52
C LEU A 158 -5.59 -7.41 -2.37
N ASP A 159 -6.54 -6.56 -2.76
CA ASP A 159 -7.66 -6.89 -3.63
C ASP A 159 -7.18 -7.53 -4.95
N TYR A 160 -6.34 -6.82 -5.71
CA TYR A 160 -5.88 -7.27 -7.02
C TYR A 160 -4.93 -8.48 -6.96
N ILE A 161 -4.08 -8.59 -5.94
CA ILE A 161 -2.94 -9.54 -5.96
C ILE A 161 -3.12 -10.71 -5.00
N VAL A 162 -3.63 -10.46 -3.79
CA VAL A 162 -3.77 -11.50 -2.76
C VAL A 162 -5.13 -12.18 -2.86
N PHE A 163 -6.17 -11.41 -3.15
CA PHE A 163 -7.55 -11.89 -3.17
C PHE A 163 -8.14 -12.05 -4.57
N ASP A 164 -7.30 -11.93 -5.62
CA ASP A 164 -7.66 -12.22 -7.02
C ASP A 164 -8.88 -11.40 -7.50
N GLU A 165 -8.78 -10.06 -7.37
CA GLU A 165 -9.82 -9.11 -7.78
C GLU A 165 -11.15 -9.40 -7.06
N ILE A 166 -11.07 -9.59 -5.74
CA ILE A 166 -12.21 -10.01 -4.91
C ILE A 166 -13.39 -9.06 -5.02
N HIS A 167 -13.15 -7.79 -5.33
CA HIS A 167 -14.19 -6.81 -5.57
C HIS A 167 -15.08 -7.15 -6.79
N GLU A 168 -14.60 -7.94 -7.76
CA GLU A 168 -15.37 -8.37 -8.94
C GLU A 168 -16.25 -9.59 -8.67
N THR A 169 -16.03 -10.31 -7.57
CA THR A 169 -16.79 -11.53 -7.26
C THR A 169 -18.28 -11.25 -7.06
N ASP A 170 -19.14 -12.18 -7.49
CA ASP A 170 -20.60 -12.05 -7.31
C ASP A 170 -21.01 -11.84 -5.84
N GLU A 171 -20.30 -12.47 -4.91
CA GLU A 171 -20.46 -12.31 -3.46
C GLU A 171 -20.26 -10.84 -3.07
N PHE A 172 -19.09 -10.27 -3.37
CA PHE A 172 -18.78 -8.89 -3.01
C PHE A 172 -19.64 -7.87 -3.76
N GLN A 173 -19.91 -8.12 -5.04
CA GLN A 173 -20.77 -7.27 -5.87
C GLN A 173 -22.20 -7.17 -5.32
N THR A 174 -22.71 -8.25 -4.73
CA THR A 174 -24.03 -8.24 -4.07
C THR A 174 -23.99 -7.36 -2.82
N ILE A 175 -22.99 -7.58 -1.95
CA ILE A 175 -22.79 -6.78 -0.74
C ILE A 175 -22.63 -5.28 -1.08
N TRP A 176 -21.73 -4.95 -2.01
CA TRP A 176 -21.46 -3.58 -2.43
C TRP A 176 -22.73 -2.82 -2.86
N ARG A 177 -23.56 -3.42 -3.72
CA ARG A 177 -24.79 -2.78 -4.21
C ARG A 177 -25.80 -2.49 -3.08
N GLU A 178 -25.82 -3.34 -2.05
CA GLU A 178 -26.74 -3.19 -0.92
C GLU A 178 -26.22 -2.24 0.17
N GLU A 179 -24.90 -2.21 0.39
CA GLU A 179 -24.30 -1.60 1.58
C GLU A 179 -23.58 -0.28 1.29
N ALA A 180 -23.07 -0.06 0.07
CA ALA A 180 -22.33 1.16 -0.27
C ALA A 180 -23.14 2.45 -0.07
N PRO A 181 -24.44 2.52 -0.47
CA PRO A 181 -25.27 3.71 -0.21
C PRO A 181 -25.52 3.98 1.28
N ARG A 182 -25.39 2.96 2.14
CA ARG A 182 -25.58 3.07 3.59
C ARG A 182 -24.31 3.55 4.28
N LEU A 183 -23.16 2.99 3.90
CA LEU A 183 -21.87 3.34 4.50
C LEU A 183 -21.36 4.70 4.00
N PHE A 184 -21.56 5.00 2.71
CA PHE A 184 -21.05 6.22 2.06
C PHE A 184 -22.18 7.00 1.34
N PRO A 185 -23.17 7.51 2.08
CA PRO A 185 -24.32 8.18 1.49
C PRO A 185 -23.89 9.43 0.70
N GLY A 186 -24.20 9.45 -0.60
CA GLY A 186 -23.91 10.58 -1.49
C GLY A 186 -22.47 10.65 -2.02
N GLU A 187 -21.59 9.73 -1.62
CA GLU A 187 -20.20 9.69 -2.06
C GLU A 187 -20.06 8.91 -3.37
N TYR A 188 -20.33 9.58 -4.49
CA TYR A 188 -20.44 8.96 -5.81
C TYR A 188 -19.25 8.06 -6.18
N TYR A 189 -18.05 8.36 -5.71
CA TYR A 189 -16.85 7.56 -5.97
C TYR A 189 -17.01 6.11 -5.47
N PHE A 190 -17.37 5.92 -4.20
CA PHE A 190 -17.59 4.59 -3.60
C PHE A 190 -18.89 3.92 -4.07
N LEU A 191 -19.86 4.71 -4.55
CA LEU A 191 -21.10 4.19 -5.13
C LEU A 191 -20.95 3.74 -6.59
N THR A 192 -19.85 4.10 -7.26
CA THR A 192 -19.62 3.80 -8.68
C THR A 192 -18.54 2.75 -8.87
N TYR A 193 -17.51 2.76 -8.01
CA TYR A 193 -16.32 1.92 -8.15
C TYR A 193 -16.28 0.90 -7.00
N PRO A 194 -16.61 -0.39 -7.25
CA PRO A 194 -16.57 -1.43 -6.22
C PRO A 194 -15.18 -1.64 -5.61
N GLU A 195 -14.11 -1.45 -6.39
CA GLU A 195 -12.72 -1.51 -5.94
C GLU A 195 -12.43 -0.43 -4.88
N GLU A 196 -12.96 0.77 -5.07
CA GLU A 196 -12.82 1.89 -4.12
C GLU A 196 -13.66 1.68 -2.87
N TYR A 197 -14.84 1.07 -3.02
CA TYR A 197 -15.65 0.65 -1.88
C TYR A 197 -14.95 -0.41 -1.03
N PHE A 198 -14.33 -1.41 -1.66
CA PHE A 198 -13.53 -2.42 -0.97
C PHE A 198 -12.40 -1.78 -0.19
N ALA A 199 -11.58 -0.98 -0.87
CA ALA A 199 -10.40 -0.35 -0.26
C ALA A 199 -10.76 0.56 0.92
N GLU A 200 -11.81 1.38 0.78
CA GLU A 200 -12.24 2.26 1.85
C GLU A 200 -12.89 1.50 3.01
N SER A 201 -13.69 0.47 2.73
CA SER A 201 -14.29 -0.36 3.78
C SER A 201 -13.22 -1.13 4.56
N PHE A 202 -12.18 -1.63 3.88
CA PHE A 202 -11.02 -2.24 4.50
C PHE A 202 -10.29 -1.25 5.42
N ALA A 203 -10.07 -0.02 4.95
CA ALA A 203 -9.48 1.05 5.76
C ALA A 203 -10.35 1.37 6.99
N TYR A 204 -11.67 1.42 6.86
CA TYR A 204 -12.59 1.59 7.99
C TYR A 204 -12.45 0.48 9.03
N TYR A 205 -12.32 -0.77 8.58
CA TYR A 205 -12.17 -1.93 9.47
C TYR A 205 -10.88 -1.85 10.30
N TYR A 206 -9.76 -1.41 9.72
CA TYR A 206 -8.47 -1.43 10.41
C TYR A 206 -8.03 -0.10 11.03
N ALA A 207 -8.54 1.06 10.59
CA ALA A 207 -8.05 2.37 11.05
C ALA A 207 -8.24 2.63 12.56
N SER A 208 -9.43 2.37 13.08
CA SER A 208 -9.76 2.59 14.49
C SER A 208 -10.94 1.74 14.95
N ASP A 209 -11.13 1.60 16.25
CA ASP A 209 -12.33 0.93 16.79
C ASP A 209 -13.61 1.69 16.41
N LYS A 210 -13.53 3.03 16.34
CA LYS A 210 -14.66 3.89 15.98
C LYS A 210 -15.11 3.71 14.53
N THR A 211 -14.16 3.66 13.60
CA THR A 211 -14.45 3.44 12.17
C THR A 211 -14.93 2.01 11.94
N ARG A 212 -14.36 1.04 12.65
CA ARG A 212 -14.80 -0.35 12.64
C ARG A 212 -16.23 -0.52 13.13
N GLU A 213 -16.61 0.14 14.22
CA GLU A 213 -17.99 0.16 14.74
C GLU A 213 -18.97 0.78 13.73
N THR A 214 -18.53 1.84 13.05
CA THR A 214 -19.33 2.51 12.00
C THR A 214 -19.56 1.55 10.82
N LEU A 215 -18.52 0.86 10.37
CA LEU A 215 -18.61 -0.17 9.33
C LEU A 215 -19.57 -1.29 9.76
N GLN A 216 -19.39 -1.83 10.96
CA GLN A 216 -20.25 -2.91 11.49
C GLN A 216 -21.73 -2.51 11.56
N THR A 217 -22.02 -1.25 11.87
CA THR A 217 -23.39 -0.76 12.02
C THR A 217 -24.04 -0.44 10.66
N ALA A 218 -23.32 0.23 9.77
CA ALA A 218 -23.86 0.71 8.50
C ALA A 218 -23.82 -0.35 7.38
N ALA A 219 -22.81 -1.23 7.43
CA ALA A 219 -22.51 -2.25 6.43
C ALA A 219 -22.05 -3.57 7.11
N PRO A 220 -22.95 -4.26 7.85
CA PRO A 220 -22.63 -5.47 8.60
C PRO A 220 -22.14 -6.64 7.73
N ASP A 221 -22.62 -6.77 6.49
CA ASP A 221 -22.19 -7.86 5.60
C ASP A 221 -20.78 -7.60 5.09
N THR A 222 -20.45 -6.35 4.78
CA THR A 222 -19.10 -5.88 4.42
C THR A 222 -18.14 -6.06 5.59
N TYR A 223 -18.57 -5.72 6.81
CA TYR A 223 -17.81 -6.02 8.02
C TYR A 223 -17.52 -7.51 8.17
N GLY A 224 -18.56 -8.35 7.99
CA GLY A 224 -18.45 -9.80 8.05
C GLY A 224 -17.51 -10.36 6.97
N PHE A 225 -17.57 -9.79 5.77
CA PHE A 225 -16.73 -10.14 4.63
C PHE A 225 -15.25 -9.84 4.90
N ILE A 226 -14.93 -8.62 5.33
CA ILE A 226 -13.54 -8.22 5.63
C ILE A 226 -12.97 -9.07 6.77
N ARG A 227 -13.75 -9.35 7.81
CA ARG A 227 -13.33 -10.24 8.91
C ARG A 227 -12.93 -11.63 8.41
N GLN A 228 -13.63 -12.17 7.41
CA GLN A 228 -13.34 -13.49 6.83
C GLN A 228 -12.08 -13.49 5.95
N LEU A 229 -11.60 -12.33 5.48
CA LEU A 229 -10.36 -12.27 4.69
C LEU A 229 -9.16 -12.82 5.47
N ALA A 230 -9.09 -12.57 6.78
CA ALA A 230 -8.04 -13.11 7.63
C ALA A 230 -8.06 -14.64 7.69
N GLU A 231 -9.26 -15.24 7.65
CA GLU A 231 -9.46 -16.69 7.60
C GLU A 231 -9.08 -17.24 6.22
N ARG A 232 -9.43 -16.55 5.12
CA ARG A 232 -9.05 -16.90 3.74
C ARG A 232 -7.53 -16.79 3.49
N ALA A 233 -6.84 -15.95 4.27
CA ALA A 233 -5.40 -15.73 4.18
C ALA A 233 -4.56 -16.69 5.04
N SER A 234 -5.19 -17.52 5.88
CA SER A 234 -4.53 -18.49 6.77
C SER A 234 -4.35 -19.85 6.11
#